data_AF-A0A1W9VWN9-F1
#
_entry.id   AF-A0A1W9VWN9-F1
#
_cell.length_a   1.000
_cell.length_b   1.000
_cell.length_c   1.000
_cell.angle_alpha   90.00
_cell.angle_beta   90.00
_cell.angle_gamma   90.00
#
_symmetry.space_group_name_H-M   'P 1'
#
loop_
_entity.id
_entity.type
_entity.pdbx_description
1 polymer ?
#
loop_
_entity_poly.entity_id
_entity_poly.type
_entity_poly.pdbx_seq_one_letter_code
_entity_poly.pdbx_strand_id
1 'polypeptide(L)'
;MNNSNVDYLGFTIRLRRKGNKLTHSTEICKNNQDKIYKVLKEQIKLVIKNPSMKNILKYNQIIVGTHNYFKYASQVCINLNKINWKLYFTINKMNKLRGQPNTKFKNFYNRKYGKYKTFSVNNIDLIPIAGINHIYAKPLNQVISFYTTEGRNLIEKRKLDLSELVQTFLNRRSKYYSLEMLNFGASLIHAQKGSCKITGLPLDDNFHLHHIIPRSKGGKDNYRNLIAINERYHNMIHWNKSVDKQDKMLKYYIEDINKYRKLAGIEEIII
;
A
#
# COMPACT_ATOMS: atom_id res chain seq x y z
N MET A 1 -36.58 7.76 24.26
CA MET A 1 -35.11 7.93 24.32
C MET A 1 -34.76 9.13 23.47
N ASN A 2 -34.35 10.24 24.07
CA ASN A 2 -33.80 11.38 23.32
C ASN A 2 -32.64 10.86 22.47
N ASN A 3 -32.72 11.06 21.15
CA ASN A 3 -31.67 10.66 20.21
C ASN A 3 -30.45 11.57 20.41
N SER A 4 -29.67 11.33 21.47
CA SER A 4 -28.38 12.00 21.68
C SER A 4 -27.42 11.53 20.59
N ASN A 5 -27.24 12.35 19.56
CA ASN A 5 -26.21 12.19 18.56
C ASN A 5 -25.07 13.16 18.85
N VAL A 6 -23.84 12.71 18.63
CA VAL A 6 -22.65 13.56 18.75
C VAL A 6 -22.01 13.66 17.36
N ASP A 7 -21.80 14.89 16.92
CA ASP A 7 -21.06 15.18 15.69
C ASP A 7 -19.61 15.50 16.06
N TYR A 8 -18.66 14.75 15.50
CA TYR A 8 -17.24 14.93 15.75
C TYR A 8 -16.42 14.65 14.50
N LEU A 9 -15.54 15.58 14.12
CA LEU A 9 -14.67 15.51 12.93
C LEU A 9 -15.39 15.07 11.64
N GLY A 10 -16.66 15.44 11.50
CA GLY A 10 -17.46 15.09 10.33
C GLY A 10 -18.17 13.73 10.37
N PHE A 11 -18.12 13.03 11.50
CA PHE A 11 -18.89 11.81 11.78
C PHE A 11 -20.01 12.10 12.77
N THR A 12 -21.21 11.59 12.48
CA THR A 12 -22.32 11.56 13.43
C THR A 12 -22.33 10.21 14.11
N ILE A 13 -22.13 10.20 15.42
CA ILE A 13 -22.17 9.02 16.27
C ILE A 13 -23.54 8.95 16.93
N ARG A 14 -24.23 7.81 16.78
CA ARG A 14 -25.55 7.57 17.35
C ARG A 14 -25.55 6.28 18.16
N LEU A 15 -26.24 6.31 19.30
CA LEU A 15 -26.56 5.10 20.03
C LEU A 15 -27.72 4.38 19.34
N ARG A 16 -27.58 3.07 19.14
CA ARG A 16 -28.61 2.20 18.55
C ARG A 16 -28.77 0.93 19.37
N ARG A 17 -30.02 0.55 19.63
CA ARG A 17 -30.34 -0.72 20.27
C ARG A 17 -30.27 -1.83 19.22
N LYS A 18 -29.54 -2.91 19.53
CA LYS A 18 -29.42 -4.12 18.72
C LYS A 18 -29.84 -5.31 19.59
N GLY A 19 -31.13 -5.66 19.52
CA GLY A 19 -31.76 -6.62 20.44
C GLY A 19 -31.67 -6.12 21.88
N ASN A 20 -31.06 -6.93 22.76
CA ASN A 20 -30.88 -6.59 24.17
C ASN A 20 -29.62 -5.73 24.46
N LYS A 21 -28.80 -5.43 23.44
CA LYS A 21 -27.55 -4.67 23.60
C LYS A 21 -27.69 -3.24 23.06
N LEU A 22 -26.99 -2.30 23.69
CA LEU A 22 -26.77 -0.97 23.13
C LEU A 22 -25.44 -0.97 22.35
N THR A 23 -25.48 -0.46 21.14
CA THR A 23 -24.34 -0.38 20.22
C THR A 23 -24.24 1.03 19.66
N HIS A 24 -23.08 1.42 19.14
CA HIS A 24 -22.95 2.68 18.42
C HIS A 24 -23.06 2.45 16.91
N SER A 25 -23.54 3.46 16.20
CA SER A 25 -23.48 3.54 14.75
C SER A 25 -22.89 4.89 14.35
N THR A 26 -21.95 4.86 13.42
CA THR A 26 -21.31 6.05 12.86
C THR A 26 -21.79 6.28 11.42
N GLU A 27 -22.13 7.53 11.13
CA GLU A 27 -22.59 8.03 9.83
C GLU A 27 -21.73 9.23 9.42
N ILE A 28 -21.74 9.59 8.14
CA ILE A 28 -21.20 10.87 7.69
C ILE A 28 -22.14 11.99 8.19
N CYS A 29 -21.62 13.06 8.79
CA CYS A 29 -22.44 14.19 9.22
C CYS A 29 -23.28 14.76 8.06
N LYS A 30 -24.49 15.25 8.39
CA LYS A 30 -25.42 15.80 7.40
C LYS A 30 -24.79 16.91 6.55
N ASN A 31 -24.09 17.85 7.20
CA ASN A 31 -23.37 18.94 6.53
C ASN A 31 -22.31 18.42 5.56
N ASN A 32 -21.57 17.36 5.92
CA ASN A 32 -20.57 16.76 5.04
C ASN A 32 -21.20 15.98 3.88
N GLN A 33 -22.30 15.27 4.10
CA GLN A 33 -23.06 14.64 3.01
C GLN A 33 -23.53 15.68 1.98
N ASP A 34 -24.04 16.82 2.45
CA ASP A 34 -24.52 17.89 1.58
C ASP A 34 -23.35 18.58 0.83
N LYS A 35 -22.18 18.75 1.48
CA LYS A 35 -20.95 19.21 0.82
C LYS A 35 -20.49 18.23 -0.27
N ILE A 36 -20.40 16.93 0.04
CA ILE A 36 -20.01 15.88 -0.92
C ILE A 36 -20.96 15.90 -2.12
N TYR A 37 -22.27 15.97 -1.88
CA TYR A 37 -23.27 16.05 -2.95
C TYR A 37 -23.07 17.28 -3.85
N LYS A 38 -22.90 18.48 -3.27
CA LYS A 38 -22.70 19.73 -4.03
C LYS A 38 -21.45 19.65 -4.89
N VAL A 39 -20.31 19.30 -4.29
CA VAL A 39 -19.01 19.20 -4.98
C VAL A 39 -19.06 18.18 -6.12
N LEU A 40 -19.64 17.00 -5.88
CA LEU A 40 -19.79 15.98 -6.93
C LEU A 40 -20.72 16.44 -8.04
N LYS A 41 -21.86 17.07 -7.71
CA LYS A 41 -22.82 17.58 -8.70
C LYS A 41 -22.18 18.61 -9.63
N GLU A 42 -21.42 19.55 -9.08
CA GLU A 42 -20.70 20.56 -9.84
C GLU A 42 -19.62 19.93 -10.71
N GLN A 43 -18.84 19.00 -10.15
CA GLN A 43 -17.80 18.31 -10.91
C GLN A 43 -18.39 17.47 -12.05
N ILE A 44 -19.53 16.80 -11.84
CA ILE A 44 -20.23 16.05 -12.89
C ILE A 44 -20.65 17.01 -14.02
N LYS A 45 -21.22 18.17 -13.69
CA LYS A 45 -21.57 19.19 -14.71
C LYS A 45 -20.34 19.66 -15.50
N LEU A 46 -19.21 19.85 -14.83
CA LEU A 46 -17.95 20.24 -15.49
C LEU A 46 -17.44 19.16 -16.43
N VAL A 47 -17.49 17.89 -16.04
CA VAL A 47 -17.11 16.77 -16.92
C VAL A 47 -18.05 16.68 -18.12
N ILE A 48 -19.36 16.91 -17.94
CA ILE A 48 -20.33 16.93 -19.05
C ILE A 48 -20.01 18.06 -20.04
N LYS A 49 -19.71 19.27 -19.53
CA LYS A 49 -19.42 20.45 -20.36
C LYS A 49 -18.07 20.35 -21.06
N ASN A 50 -17.06 19.81 -20.38
CA ASN A 50 -15.71 19.66 -20.87
C ASN A 50 -15.10 18.35 -20.33
N PRO A 51 -15.20 17.24 -21.08
CA PRO A 51 -14.73 15.92 -20.66
C PRO A 51 -13.20 15.77 -20.75
N SER A 52 -12.45 16.78 -20.31
CA SER A 52 -10.99 16.70 -20.25
C SER A 52 -10.52 15.63 -19.24
N MET A 53 -9.37 15.01 -19.53
CA MET A 53 -8.69 14.09 -18.61
C MET A 53 -8.55 14.67 -17.20
N LYS A 54 -8.21 15.97 -17.10
CA LYS A 54 -8.11 16.69 -15.83
C LYS A 54 -9.42 16.67 -15.04
N ASN A 55 -10.56 16.94 -15.68
CA ASN A 55 -11.86 16.96 -15.01
C ASN A 55 -12.30 15.57 -14.56
N ILE A 56 -12.01 14.54 -15.37
CA ILE A 56 -12.35 13.15 -15.05
C ILE A 56 -11.49 12.65 -13.87
N LEU A 57 -10.19 12.93 -13.88
CA LEU A 57 -9.29 12.61 -12.78
C LEU A 57 -9.68 13.34 -11.49
N LYS A 58 -10.06 14.61 -11.58
CA LYS A 58 -10.55 15.38 -10.42
C LYS A 58 -11.81 14.77 -9.81
N TYR A 59 -12.77 14.32 -10.64
CA TYR A 59 -13.94 13.57 -10.18
C TYR A 59 -13.52 12.30 -9.40
N ASN A 60 -12.62 11.50 -9.96
CA ASN A 60 -12.12 10.29 -9.31
C ASN A 60 -11.40 10.60 -7.99
N GLN A 61 -10.57 11.65 -7.94
CA GLN A 61 -9.86 12.08 -6.74
C GLN A 61 -10.81 12.48 -5.61
N ILE A 62 -11.88 13.22 -5.90
CA ILE A 62 -12.89 13.62 -4.89
C ILE A 62 -13.51 12.38 -4.24
N ILE A 63 -13.86 11.37 -5.05
CA ILE A 63 -14.46 10.13 -4.55
C ILE A 63 -13.43 9.33 -3.75
N VAL A 64 -12.20 9.21 -4.22
CA VAL A 64 -11.13 8.51 -3.47
C VAL A 64 -10.88 9.17 -2.12
N GLY A 65 -10.82 10.50 -2.07
CA GLY A 65 -10.67 11.25 -0.81
C GLY A 65 -11.83 10.99 0.15
N THR A 66 -13.06 11.10 -0.36
CA THR A 66 -14.29 10.81 0.40
C THR A 66 -14.29 9.39 0.93
N HIS A 67 -13.97 8.41 0.09
CA HIS A 67 -13.86 7.01 0.47
C HIS A 67 -12.79 6.79 1.53
N ASN A 68 -11.60 7.35 1.35
CA ASN A 68 -10.48 7.12 2.26
C ASN A 68 -10.73 7.70 3.65
N TYR A 69 -11.39 8.86 3.73
CA TYR A 69 -11.71 9.52 4.99
C TYR A 69 -12.89 8.83 5.71
N PHE A 70 -14.01 8.63 5.01
CA PHE A 70 -15.24 8.13 5.62
C PHE A 70 -15.39 6.60 5.65
N LYS A 71 -14.43 5.81 5.14
CA LYS A 71 -14.49 4.33 5.18
C LYS A 71 -14.71 3.74 6.57
N TYR A 72 -14.39 4.48 7.63
CA TYR A 72 -14.58 4.06 9.02
C TYR A 72 -15.99 4.33 9.57
N ALA A 73 -16.85 5.02 8.81
CA ALA A 73 -18.25 5.17 9.19
C ALA A 73 -19.01 3.85 8.94
N SER A 74 -19.63 3.29 9.97
CA SER A 74 -20.36 2.02 9.91
C SER A 74 -21.44 2.00 8.83
N GLN A 75 -22.05 3.15 8.55
CA GLN A 75 -23.11 3.34 7.55
C GLN A 75 -22.63 4.07 6.29
N VAL A 76 -21.31 4.11 6.03
CA VAL A 76 -20.75 4.79 4.86
C VAL A 76 -21.41 4.35 3.55
N CYS A 77 -21.67 3.04 3.39
CA CYS A 77 -22.33 2.50 2.21
C CYS A 77 -23.74 3.10 2.03
N ILE A 78 -24.53 3.18 3.12
CA ILE A 78 -25.88 3.75 3.09
C ILE A 78 -25.83 5.25 2.78
N ASN A 79 -24.91 5.99 3.42
CA ASN A 79 -24.78 7.43 3.22
C ASN A 79 -24.39 7.75 1.76
N LEU A 80 -23.35 7.10 1.22
CA LEU A 80 -22.90 7.34 -0.15
C LEU A 80 -23.88 6.78 -1.20
N ASN A 81 -24.61 5.69 -0.91
CA ASN A 81 -25.69 5.22 -1.78
C ASN A 81 -26.81 6.26 -1.91
N LYS A 82 -27.22 6.91 -0.80
CA LYS A 82 -28.21 8.00 -0.83
C LYS A 82 -27.72 9.17 -1.69
N ILE A 83 -26.43 9.53 -1.58
CA ILE A 83 -25.83 10.60 -2.41
C ILE A 83 -25.81 10.17 -3.89
N ASN A 84 -25.39 8.93 -4.17
CA ASN A 84 -25.36 8.39 -5.53
C ASN A 84 -26.75 8.39 -6.17
N TRP A 85 -27.79 8.01 -5.42
CA TRP A 85 -29.17 8.04 -5.89
C TRP A 85 -29.64 9.47 -6.19
N LYS A 86 -29.33 10.45 -5.32
CA LYS A 86 -29.61 11.87 -5.61
C LYS A 86 -28.90 12.39 -6.85
N LEU A 87 -27.71 11.86 -7.15
CA LEU A 87 -26.93 12.23 -8.33
C LEU A 87 -27.29 11.43 -9.58
N TYR A 88 -28.11 10.38 -9.46
CA TYR A 88 -28.43 9.45 -10.54
C TYR A 88 -28.80 10.13 -11.86
N PHE A 89 -29.76 11.05 -11.83
CA PHE A 89 -30.16 11.79 -13.03
C PHE A 89 -29.07 12.70 -13.58
N THR A 90 -28.17 13.21 -12.73
CA THR A 90 -27.05 14.06 -13.18
C THR A 90 -25.96 13.19 -13.82
N ILE A 91 -25.66 12.03 -13.23
CA ILE A 91 -24.71 11.05 -13.77
C ILE A 91 -25.23 10.49 -15.09
N ASN A 92 -26.52 10.19 -15.21
CA ASN A 92 -27.12 9.69 -16.44
C ASN A 92 -26.97 10.65 -17.63
N LYS A 93 -26.81 11.97 -17.39
CA LYS A 93 -26.50 12.91 -18.47
C LYS A 93 -25.12 12.68 -19.08
N MET A 94 -24.19 12.04 -18.36
CA MET A 94 -22.89 11.61 -18.88
C MET A 94 -23.00 10.37 -19.79
N ASN A 95 -24.17 9.73 -19.92
CA ASN A 95 -24.32 8.54 -20.78
C ASN A 95 -23.94 8.80 -22.24
N LYS A 96 -24.03 10.06 -22.72
CA LYS A 96 -23.57 10.45 -24.05
C LYS A 96 -22.04 10.33 -24.24
N LEU A 97 -21.29 10.37 -23.14
CA LEU A 97 -19.83 10.30 -23.10
C LEU A 97 -19.34 8.90 -22.71
N ARG A 98 -20.25 7.93 -22.63
CA ARG A 98 -20.02 6.61 -22.03
C ARG A 98 -19.19 5.74 -22.95
N GLY A 99 -17.97 5.43 -22.52
CA GLY A 99 -17.17 4.35 -23.05
C GLY A 99 -17.33 3.05 -22.26
N GLN A 100 -16.73 1.98 -22.78
CA GLN A 100 -16.62 0.72 -22.06
C GLN A 100 -15.52 0.82 -20.99
N PRO A 101 -15.78 0.34 -19.77
CA PRO A 101 -14.77 0.33 -18.72
C PRO A 101 -13.59 -0.56 -19.12
N ASN A 102 -12.37 -0.09 -18.88
CA ASN A 102 -11.15 -0.77 -19.30
C ASN A 102 -10.74 -1.84 -18.26
N THR A 103 -11.48 -2.95 -18.24
CA THR A 103 -11.30 -4.06 -17.29
C THR A 103 -9.97 -4.81 -17.44
N LYS A 104 -9.17 -4.50 -18.48
CA LYS A 104 -7.93 -5.21 -18.82
C LYS A 104 -6.74 -4.90 -17.89
N PHE A 105 -6.75 -3.80 -17.15
CA PHE A 105 -5.61 -3.44 -16.29
C PHE A 105 -5.73 -3.98 -14.86
N LYS A 106 -4.82 -4.86 -14.42
CA LYS A 106 -4.70 -5.36 -13.02
C LYS A 106 -4.19 -4.30 -12.03
N ASN A 107 -4.64 -3.05 -12.17
CA ASN A 107 -4.21 -1.94 -11.32
C ASN A 107 -5.01 -1.90 -10.01
N PHE A 108 -4.54 -1.11 -9.03
CA PHE A 108 -5.22 -0.85 -7.75
C PHE A 108 -6.72 -0.55 -7.93
N TYR A 109 -7.07 0.14 -9.02
CA TYR A 109 -8.43 0.45 -9.43
C TYR A 109 -9.33 -0.79 -9.53
N ASN A 110 -8.92 -1.81 -10.29
CA ASN A 110 -9.74 -3.01 -10.49
C ASN A 110 -9.85 -3.87 -9.23
N ARG A 111 -8.79 -3.90 -8.39
CA ARG A 111 -8.87 -4.60 -7.09
C ARG A 111 -9.89 -3.99 -6.15
N LYS A 112 -9.99 -2.65 -6.12
CA LYS A 112 -10.87 -1.93 -5.18
C LYS A 112 -12.28 -1.73 -5.72
N TYR A 113 -12.42 -1.43 -7.02
CA TYR A 113 -13.68 -1.01 -7.63
C TYR A 113 -14.20 -1.93 -8.75
N GLY A 114 -13.42 -2.93 -9.20
CA GLY A 114 -13.77 -3.74 -10.38
C GLY A 114 -15.06 -4.55 -10.25
N LYS A 115 -15.56 -4.77 -9.03
CA LYS A 115 -16.86 -5.45 -8.79
C LYS A 115 -18.09 -4.55 -8.97
N TYR A 116 -17.90 -3.23 -9.04
CA TYR A 116 -18.99 -2.28 -9.14
C TYR A 116 -19.23 -1.89 -10.60
N LYS A 117 -20.50 -1.86 -11.01
CA LYS A 117 -20.88 -1.43 -12.36
C LYS A 117 -20.57 0.06 -12.51
N THR A 118 -19.64 0.38 -13.40
CA THR A 118 -19.27 1.74 -13.77
C THR A 118 -19.02 1.84 -15.28
N PHE A 119 -18.68 3.02 -15.77
CA PHE A 119 -18.34 3.28 -17.16
C PHE A 119 -17.11 4.17 -17.28
N SER A 120 -16.52 4.21 -18.47
CA SER A 120 -15.39 5.09 -18.76
C SER A 120 -15.87 6.36 -19.46
N VAL A 121 -15.11 7.44 -19.29
CA VAL A 121 -15.21 8.66 -20.09
C VAL A 121 -13.82 8.94 -20.63
N ASN A 122 -13.66 9.12 -21.94
CA ASN A 122 -12.36 9.33 -22.59
C ASN A 122 -11.27 8.33 -22.13
N ASN A 123 -11.61 7.03 -22.17
CA ASN A 123 -10.73 5.92 -21.77
C ASN A 123 -10.27 5.93 -20.29
N ILE A 124 -10.91 6.72 -19.44
CA ILE A 124 -10.65 6.75 -18.00
C ILE A 124 -11.88 6.24 -17.25
N ASP A 125 -11.71 5.19 -16.46
CA ASP A 125 -12.78 4.57 -15.71
C ASP A 125 -13.23 5.47 -14.54
N LEU A 126 -14.53 5.74 -14.44
CA LEU A 126 -15.10 6.55 -13.36
C LEU A 126 -15.23 5.72 -12.08
N ILE A 127 -14.81 6.28 -10.94
CA ILE A 127 -14.99 5.61 -9.66
C ILE A 127 -16.46 5.72 -9.22
N PRO A 128 -17.11 4.61 -8.85
CA PRO A 128 -18.48 4.64 -8.36
C PRO A 128 -18.54 5.28 -6.96
N ILE A 129 -19.43 6.25 -6.77
CA ILE A 129 -19.65 6.95 -5.49
C ILE A 129 -20.10 5.97 -4.40
N ALA A 130 -20.94 5.00 -4.78
CA ALA A 130 -21.44 3.93 -3.93
C ALA A 130 -20.42 2.77 -3.72
N GLY A 131 -19.26 2.84 -4.37
CA GLY A 131 -18.29 1.75 -4.46
C GLY A 131 -17.42 1.56 -3.22
N ILE A 132 -18.00 1.56 -2.03
CA ILE A 132 -17.26 1.49 -0.78
C ILE A 132 -17.81 0.40 0.14
N ASN A 133 -16.92 -0.16 0.96
CA ASN A 133 -17.28 -0.99 2.10
C ASN A 133 -16.72 -0.35 3.38
N HIS A 134 -17.47 -0.49 4.47
CA HIS A 134 -16.98 -0.10 5.79
C HIS A 134 -15.72 -0.89 6.15
N ILE A 135 -14.74 -0.21 6.73
CA ILE A 135 -13.55 -0.81 7.33
C ILE A 135 -13.63 -0.59 8.84
N TYR A 136 -13.58 -1.69 9.58
CA TYR A 136 -13.52 -1.63 11.04
C TYR A 136 -12.28 -0.86 11.49
N ALA A 137 -12.49 0.25 12.20
CA ALA A 137 -11.42 0.97 12.87
C ALA A 137 -10.95 0.14 14.06
N LYS A 138 -9.77 -0.46 13.93
CA LYS A 138 -9.16 -1.21 15.04
C LYS A 138 -8.93 -0.23 16.21
N PRO A 139 -9.35 -0.58 17.44
CA PRO A 139 -9.09 0.27 18.59
C PRO A 139 -7.59 0.49 18.73
N LEU A 140 -7.23 1.72 19.10
CA LEU A 140 -5.85 2.03 19.48
C LEU A 140 -5.47 1.15 20.67
N ASN A 141 -4.30 0.53 20.60
CA ASN A 141 -3.75 -0.14 21.78
C ASN A 141 -3.38 0.95 22.78
N GLN A 142 -4.09 1.00 23.90
CA GLN A 142 -3.93 2.05 24.91
C GLN A 142 -2.56 1.99 25.61
N VAL A 143 -1.87 0.85 25.57
CA VAL A 143 -0.51 0.71 26.10
C VAL A 143 0.50 1.46 25.20
N ILE A 144 0.21 1.57 23.90
CA ILE A 144 1.07 2.27 22.94
C ILE A 144 0.88 3.78 23.11
N SER A 145 1.90 4.42 23.68
CA SER A 145 1.91 5.84 23.99
C SER A 145 3.32 6.41 23.87
N PHE A 146 3.44 7.64 23.39
CA PHE A 146 4.72 8.36 23.37
C PHE A 146 5.18 8.83 24.75
N TYR A 147 4.28 8.85 25.73
CA TYR A 147 4.51 9.44 27.05
C TYR A 147 4.92 8.42 28.12
N THR A 148 4.71 7.13 27.88
CA THR A 148 5.10 6.06 28.82
C THR A 148 6.29 5.29 28.29
N THR A 149 7.20 4.85 29.17
CA THR A 149 8.39 4.08 28.76
C THR A 149 7.98 2.74 28.12
N GLU A 150 7.00 2.05 28.71
CA GLU A 150 6.45 0.81 28.14
C GLU A 150 5.80 1.05 26.76
N GLY A 151 5.04 2.14 26.63
CA GLY A 151 4.40 2.51 25.37
C GLY A 151 5.41 2.88 24.28
N ARG A 152 6.46 3.63 24.63
CA ARG A 152 7.58 3.94 23.73
C ARG A 152 8.29 2.67 23.28
N ASN A 153 8.58 1.75 24.21
CA ASN A 153 9.17 0.45 23.88
C ASN A 153 8.28 -0.36 22.92
N LEU A 154 6.95 -0.27 23.01
CA LEU A 154 6.05 -0.94 22.04
C LEU A 154 6.01 -0.24 20.67
N ILE A 155 6.19 1.08 20.62
CA ILE A 155 6.36 1.85 19.37
C ILE A 155 7.70 1.48 18.71
N GLU A 156 8.76 1.43 19.51
CA GLU A 156 10.12 0.99 19.14
C GLU A 156 10.24 -0.51 18.86
N LYS A 157 9.34 -1.35 19.35
CA LYS A 157 9.23 -2.76 18.93
C LYS A 157 8.43 -2.93 17.65
N ARG A 158 7.54 -1.98 17.32
CA ARG A 158 6.71 -1.99 16.08
C ARG A 158 7.43 -1.42 14.87
N LYS A 159 8.35 -0.47 15.07
CA LYS A 159 9.41 -0.19 14.11
C LYS A 159 10.52 -1.18 14.44
N LEU A 160 10.98 -2.04 13.55
CA LEU A 160 12.33 -2.56 13.76
C LEU A 160 13.23 -1.32 13.76
N ASP A 161 13.86 -0.97 14.88
CA ASP A 161 14.84 0.11 14.87
C ASP A 161 16.05 -0.38 14.09
N LEU A 162 16.04 -0.07 12.80
CA LEU A 162 17.11 -0.39 11.87
C LEU A 162 18.06 0.81 11.73
N SER A 163 17.92 1.84 12.57
CA SER A 163 18.74 3.06 12.46
C SER A 163 20.21 2.72 12.62
N GLU A 164 20.56 1.89 13.61
CA GLU A 164 21.93 1.40 13.79
C GLU A 164 22.43 0.58 12.59
N LEU A 165 21.63 -0.36 12.09
CA LEU A 165 21.98 -1.17 10.92
C LEU A 165 22.18 -0.29 9.66
N VAL A 166 21.32 0.71 9.45
CA VAL A 166 21.41 1.66 8.34
C VAL A 166 22.65 2.56 8.49
N GLN A 167 22.92 3.08 9.69
CA GLN A 167 24.11 3.89 9.94
C GLN A 167 25.39 3.08 9.74
N THR A 168 25.45 1.86 10.28
CA THR A 168 26.58 0.94 10.09
C THR A 168 26.78 0.61 8.61
N PHE A 169 25.70 0.34 7.88
CA PHE A 169 25.71 0.14 6.43
C PHE A 169 26.29 1.35 5.69
N LEU A 170 25.76 2.56 5.93
CA LEU A 170 26.21 3.78 5.26
C LEU A 170 27.69 4.06 5.55
N ASN A 171 28.10 3.94 6.81
CA ASN A 171 29.48 4.19 7.23
C ASN A 171 30.47 3.21 6.56
N ARG A 172 30.16 1.90 6.58
CA ARG A 172 31.06 0.87 6.02
C ARG A 172 31.07 0.83 4.50
N ARG A 173 29.93 1.10 3.84
CA ARG A 173 29.78 0.92 2.39
C ARG A 173 29.97 2.20 1.57
N SER A 174 30.02 3.38 2.21
CA SER A 174 30.22 4.68 1.56
C SER A 174 31.40 4.73 0.59
N LYS A 175 32.48 4.01 0.88
CA LYS A 175 33.69 3.95 0.04
C LYS A 175 33.57 3.06 -1.19
N TYR A 176 32.64 2.10 -1.19
CA TYR A 176 32.57 1.04 -2.20
C TYR A 176 31.34 1.15 -3.10
N TYR A 177 30.28 1.84 -2.64
CA TYR A 177 29.00 1.93 -3.33
C TYR A 177 28.77 3.33 -3.90
N SER A 178 28.08 3.39 -5.04
CA SER A 178 27.59 4.64 -5.59
C SER A 178 26.55 5.27 -4.64
N LEU A 179 26.39 6.60 -4.71
CA LEU A 179 25.38 7.31 -3.91
C LEU A 179 23.97 6.74 -4.12
N GLU A 180 23.65 6.34 -5.35
CA GLU A 180 22.39 5.71 -5.72
C GLU A 180 22.21 4.36 -5.00
N MET A 181 23.25 3.51 -4.99
CA MET A 181 23.24 2.24 -4.26
C MET A 181 23.10 2.43 -2.74
N LEU A 182 23.74 3.45 -2.15
CA LEU A 182 23.62 3.73 -0.72
C LEU A 182 22.18 4.14 -0.35
N ASN A 183 21.58 5.04 -1.11
CA ASN A 183 20.20 5.49 -0.90
C ASN A 183 19.19 4.34 -1.05
N PHE A 184 19.37 3.51 -2.07
CA PHE A 184 18.53 2.33 -2.24
C PHE A 184 18.82 1.24 -1.22
N GLY A 185 20.05 1.11 -0.75
CA GLY A 185 20.42 0.20 0.33
C GLY A 185 19.66 0.50 1.62
N ALA A 186 19.68 1.75 2.07
CA ALA A 186 18.89 2.18 3.23
C ALA A 186 17.39 1.88 3.03
N SER A 187 16.88 2.11 1.82
CA SER A 187 15.48 1.80 1.47
C SER A 187 15.18 0.29 1.49
N LEU A 188 16.13 -0.54 1.01
CA LEU A 188 16.01 -2.01 0.99
C LEU A 188 16.07 -2.62 2.37
N ILE A 189 16.93 -2.11 3.27
CA ILE A 189 16.99 -2.53 4.67
C ILE A 189 15.61 -2.38 5.32
N HIS A 190 14.95 -1.23 5.12
CA HIS A 190 13.60 -1.00 5.63
C HIS A 190 12.56 -1.89 4.94
N ALA A 191 12.59 -1.99 3.60
CA ALA A 191 11.63 -2.79 2.85
C ALA A 191 11.71 -4.29 3.17
N GLN A 192 12.91 -4.80 3.45
CA GLN A 192 13.17 -6.16 3.89
C GLN A 192 13.07 -6.33 5.41
N LYS A 193 12.70 -5.29 6.15
CA LYS A 193 12.58 -5.30 7.62
C LYS A 193 13.87 -5.81 8.30
N GLY A 194 15.03 -5.39 7.81
CA GLY A 194 16.33 -5.78 8.35
C GLY A 194 16.67 -7.26 8.17
N SER A 195 16.00 -7.96 7.25
CA SER A 195 16.19 -9.40 7.02
C SER A 195 16.88 -9.68 5.68
N CYS A 196 17.71 -10.71 5.63
CA CYS A 196 18.34 -11.25 4.44
C CYS A 196 17.28 -11.75 3.46
N LYS A 197 17.40 -11.37 2.18
CA LYS A 197 16.41 -11.72 1.16
C LYS A 197 16.27 -13.23 0.90
N ILE A 198 17.36 -13.98 1.07
CA ILE A 198 17.43 -15.43 0.81
C ILE A 198 16.88 -16.20 2.01
N THR A 199 17.28 -15.83 3.23
CA THR A 199 16.96 -16.65 4.41
C THR A 199 15.80 -16.16 5.25
N GLY A 200 15.46 -14.87 5.15
CA GLY A 200 14.54 -14.21 6.07
C GLY A 200 15.11 -14.00 7.48
N LEU A 201 16.36 -14.41 7.74
CA LEU A 201 17.07 -14.15 8.99
C LEU A 201 17.59 -12.71 9.04
N PRO A 202 17.91 -12.15 10.23
CA PRO A 202 18.46 -10.80 10.34
C PRO A 202 19.70 -10.57 9.45
N LEU A 203 19.82 -9.36 8.90
CA LEU A 203 21.02 -8.91 8.20
C LEU A 203 22.17 -8.81 9.21
N ASP A 204 23.31 -9.41 8.87
CA ASP A 204 24.55 -9.22 9.63
C ASP A 204 25.22 -7.90 9.24
N ASP A 205 26.16 -7.41 10.05
CA ASP A 205 26.87 -6.16 9.75
C ASP A 205 27.66 -6.17 8.43
N ASN A 206 27.91 -7.36 7.88
CA ASN A 206 28.69 -7.57 6.67
C ASN A 206 27.81 -7.80 5.43
N PHE A 207 26.49 -7.62 5.52
CA PHE A 207 25.60 -7.88 4.40
C PHE A 207 25.94 -7.02 3.17
N HIS A 208 25.65 -7.56 1.98
CA HIS A 208 25.90 -6.91 0.69
C HIS A 208 24.60 -6.55 -0.01
N LEU A 209 24.64 -5.47 -0.80
CA LEU A 209 23.66 -5.24 -1.86
C LEU A 209 24.07 -6.06 -3.08
N HIS A 210 23.27 -7.07 -3.38
CA HIS A 210 23.45 -7.94 -4.52
C HIS A 210 22.65 -7.45 -5.72
N HIS A 211 23.29 -7.37 -6.88
CA HIS A 211 22.61 -7.16 -8.16
C HIS A 211 21.96 -8.45 -8.64
N ILE A 212 20.64 -8.47 -8.77
CA ILE A 212 19.88 -9.62 -9.30
C ILE A 212 20.36 -9.98 -10.71
N ILE A 213 20.48 -8.97 -11.58
CA ILE A 213 21.15 -9.06 -12.86
C ILE A 213 22.51 -8.40 -12.68
N PRO A 214 23.64 -9.13 -12.83
CA PRO A 214 24.97 -8.56 -12.66
C PRO A 214 25.26 -7.43 -13.65
N ARG A 215 26.18 -6.54 -13.27
CA ARG A 215 26.65 -5.44 -14.15
C ARG A 215 27.22 -5.95 -15.48
N SER A 216 27.94 -7.07 -15.46
CA SER A 216 28.48 -7.72 -16.67
C SER A 216 27.41 -8.12 -17.68
N LYS A 217 26.16 -8.28 -17.23
CA LYS A 217 24.99 -8.59 -18.06
C LYS A 217 24.07 -7.38 -18.27
N GLY A 218 24.57 -6.16 -18.08
CA GLY A 218 23.81 -4.92 -18.25
C GLY A 218 22.94 -4.52 -17.06
N GLY A 219 23.13 -5.16 -15.89
CA GLY A 219 22.48 -4.77 -14.65
C GLY A 219 22.85 -3.36 -14.20
N LYS A 220 21.83 -2.57 -13.80
CA LYS A 220 21.99 -1.20 -13.30
C LYS A 220 21.82 -1.13 -11.78
N ASP A 221 22.27 -0.03 -11.18
CA ASP A 221 22.17 0.27 -9.74
C ASP A 221 20.78 0.73 -9.30
N ASN A 222 19.73 0.36 -10.04
CA ASN A 222 18.38 0.75 -9.69
C ASN A 222 17.82 -0.15 -8.58
N TYR A 223 16.92 0.41 -7.76
CA TYR A 223 16.28 -0.27 -6.65
C TYR A 223 15.69 -1.65 -6.99
N ARG A 224 15.13 -1.83 -8.19
CA ARG A 224 14.48 -3.09 -8.60
C ARG A 224 15.47 -4.21 -8.88
N ASN A 225 16.72 -3.87 -9.15
CA ASN A 225 17.78 -4.82 -9.44
C ASN A 225 18.65 -5.13 -8.21
N LEU A 226 18.33 -4.61 -7.03
CA LEU A 226 19.13 -4.76 -5.82
C LEU A 226 18.35 -5.50 -4.73
N ILE A 227 19.05 -6.36 -3.98
CA ILE A 227 18.55 -7.03 -2.78
C ILE A 227 19.62 -7.01 -1.68
N ALA A 228 19.23 -6.92 -0.42
CA ALA A 228 20.16 -7.05 0.71
C ALA A 228 20.27 -8.50 1.16
N ILE A 229 21.49 -9.06 1.14
CA ILE A 229 21.77 -10.45 1.53
C ILE A 229 23.04 -10.54 2.37
N ASN A 230 23.08 -11.46 3.33
CA ASN A 230 24.26 -11.69 4.15
C ASN A 230 25.43 -12.19 3.31
N GLU A 231 26.65 -11.82 3.71
CA GLU A 231 27.89 -12.07 2.99
C GLU A 231 28.05 -13.54 2.57
N ARG A 232 27.74 -14.46 3.49
CA ARG A 232 27.78 -15.91 3.24
C ARG A 232 27.01 -16.30 1.98
N TYR A 233 25.74 -15.89 1.89
CA TYR A 233 24.89 -16.25 0.75
C TYR A 233 25.22 -15.46 -0.51
N HIS A 234 25.72 -14.23 -0.35
CA HIS A 234 26.30 -13.47 -1.47
C HIS A 234 27.46 -14.23 -2.12
N ASN A 235 28.37 -14.77 -1.30
CA ASN A 235 29.51 -15.55 -1.76
C ASN A 235 29.06 -16.87 -2.40
N MET A 236 28.07 -17.56 -1.83
CA MET A 236 27.50 -18.77 -2.43
C MET A 236 26.84 -18.53 -3.79
N ILE A 237 26.36 -17.32 -4.08
CA ILE A 237 25.87 -16.99 -5.42
C ILE A 237 27.02 -16.84 -6.41
N HIS A 238 28.12 -16.20 -6.02
CA HIS A 238 29.19 -15.85 -6.97
C HIS A 238 30.33 -16.85 -7.06
N TRP A 239 30.61 -17.63 -6.02
CA TRP A 239 31.81 -18.46 -5.90
C TRP A 239 31.47 -19.92 -5.59
N ASN A 240 31.93 -20.83 -6.44
CA ASN A 240 31.77 -22.28 -6.24
C ASN A 240 32.63 -22.84 -5.11
N LYS A 241 33.83 -22.29 -4.91
CA LYS A 241 34.79 -22.80 -3.90
C LYS A 241 34.36 -22.53 -2.45
N SER A 242 33.40 -21.62 -2.23
CA SER A 242 32.86 -21.29 -0.89
C SER A 242 31.65 -22.15 -0.49
N VAL A 243 31.30 -23.15 -1.30
CA VAL A 243 30.12 -23.99 -1.07
C VAL A 243 30.56 -25.31 -0.45
N ASP A 244 30.41 -25.43 0.86
CA ASP A 244 30.46 -26.73 1.52
C ASP A 244 29.16 -27.49 1.23
N LYS A 245 29.23 -28.56 0.42
CA LYS A 245 28.06 -29.39 0.07
C LYS A 245 27.48 -30.15 1.28
N GLN A 246 28.23 -30.25 2.38
CA GLN A 246 27.77 -30.86 3.63
C GLN A 246 27.04 -29.85 4.54
N ASP A 247 27.03 -28.57 4.18
CA ASP A 247 26.33 -27.51 4.91
C ASP A 247 24.82 -27.76 4.96
N LYS A 248 24.31 -28.02 6.17
CA LYS A 248 22.87 -28.26 6.39
C LYS A 248 22.00 -27.06 6.01
N MET A 249 22.50 -25.83 6.18
CA MET A 249 21.74 -24.62 5.85
C MET A 249 21.64 -24.41 4.34
N LEU A 250 22.66 -24.81 3.59
CA LEU A 250 22.65 -24.75 2.13
C LEU A 250 21.48 -25.55 1.55
N LYS A 251 21.23 -26.77 2.05
CA LYS A 251 20.11 -27.61 1.59
C LYS A 251 18.76 -26.92 1.71
N TYR A 252 18.58 -26.06 2.71
CA TYR A 252 17.32 -25.37 2.95
C TYR A 252 17.10 -24.17 2.01
N TYR A 253 18.18 -23.52 1.56
CA TYR A 253 18.10 -22.28 0.74
C TYR A 253 18.61 -22.46 -0.70
N ILE A 254 18.91 -23.69 -1.12
CA ILE A 254 19.57 -23.98 -2.40
C ILE A 254 18.75 -23.49 -3.61
N GLU A 255 17.43 -23.61 -3.56
CA GLU A 255 16.55 -23.19 -4.68
C GLU A 255 16.64 -21.68 -4.92
N ASP A 256 16.57 -20.88 -3.85
CA ASP A 256 16.71 -19.42 -3.93
C ASP A 256 18.13 -19.01 -4.33
N ILE A 257 19.16 -19.70 -3.84
CA ILE A 257 20.56 -19.45 -4.24
C ILE A 257 20.73 -19.75 -5.74
N ASN A 258 20.31 -20.93 -6.19
CA ASN A 258 20.42 -21.35 -7.59
C ASN A 258 19.64 -20.44 -8.55
N LYS A 259 18.49 -19.92 -8.12
CA LYS A 259 17.75 -18.89 -8.85
C LYS A 259 18.62 -17.66 -9.13
N TYR A 260 19.34 -17.13 -8.13
CA TYR A 260 20.22 -15.98 -8.34
C TYR A 260 21.48 -16.34 -9.13
N ARG A 261 22.02 -17.54 -8.95
CA ARG A 261 23.15 -18.05 -9.74
C ARG A 261 22.81 -18.13 -11.23
N LYS A 262 21.64 -18.66 -11.57
CA LYS A 262 21.15 -18.74 -12.94
C LYS A 262 21.01 -17.36 -13.58
N LEU A 263 20.47 -16.39 -12.84
CA LEU A 263 20.39 -14.99 -13.31
C LEU A 263 21.79 -14.39 -13.52
N ALA A 264 22.74 -14.73 -12.65
CA ALA A 264 24.13 -14.35 -12.79
C ALA A 264 24.87 -15.09 -13.93
N GLY A 265 24.31 -16.19 -14.46
CA GLY A 265 24.97 -17.03 -15.46
C GLY A 265 25.99 -17.99 -14.89
N ILE A 266 25.84 -18.35 -13.63
CA ILE A 266 26.70 -19.27 -12.90
C ILE A 266 25.94 -20.59 -12.77
N GLU A 267 26.65 -21.71 -12.92
CA GLU A 267 26.07 -23.06 -12.84
C GLU A 267 25.34 -23.30 -11.51
N GLU A 268 24.33 -24.14 -11.52
CA GLU A 268 23.59 -24.47 -10.30
C GLU A 268 24.44 -25.34 -9.36
N ILE A 269 24.27 -25.13 -8.06
CA ILE A 269 24.85 -26.02 -7.05
C ILE A 269 23.98 -27.29 -7.02
N ILE A 270 24.64 -28.44 -7.18
CA ILE A 270 24.02 -29.77 -7.10
C ILE A 270 24.56 -30.46 -5.84
N ILE A 271 23.64 -30.88 -4.96
CA ILE A 271 23.89 -31.56 -3.67
C ILE A 271 23.35 -32.98 -3.74
#